data_AF-A0A8S1MWE3-F1
#
_entry.id   AF-A0A8S1MWE3-F1
#
_cell.length_a   1.000
_cell.length_b   1.000
_cell.length_c   1.000
_cell.angle_alpha   90.00
_cell.angle_beta   90.00
_cell.angle_gamma   90.00
#
_symmetry.space_group_name_H-M   'P 1'
#
loop_
_entity.id
_entity.type
_entity.pdbx_description
1 polymer ?
#
loop_
_entity_poly.entity_id
_entity_poly.type
_entity_poly.pdbx_seq_one_letter_code
_entity_poly.pdbx_strand_id
1 'polypeptide(L)'
;MIIKQIEKLLSSINENYSTIQSIAQFCFENPDEANFIAFLVENEIKQVESDRKLLYLFLIHEIFLLELKQRRATIDFIKAFGMKMKNMIQVFQIVSSIQLLDKVFYLINKWETEMIFHPNFTMKLRSILLPKYELLQKSKQQQLLDEMEKSEKLEKNLKIIQSVSHPKQCYKLLKQVQQLEKRTLEFNQNRNNVNKMKYLNLMIEEGEECRKLLINSICQIQQFYLDLSKQGEELMKDLKSTNKLDYYKRKKKKLFR
;
A
#
# COMPACT_ATOMS: atom_id res chain seq x y z
N MET A 1 -24.55 -38.81 -21.39
CA MET A 1 -23.44 -39.22 -20.51
C MET A 1 -22.32 -38.17 -20.49
N ILE A 2 -21.96 -37.62 -21.66
CA ILE A 2 -20.94 -36.57 -21.84
C ILE A 2 -21.28 -35.27 -21.10
N ILE A 3 -22.54 -34.79 -21.15
CA ILE A 3 -22.98 -33.55 -20.47
C ILE A 3 -22.66 -33.55 -18.96
N LYS A 4 -23.07 -34.60 -18.24
CA LYS A 4 -22.81 -34.73 -16.79
C LYS A 4 -21.31 -34.82 -16.48
N GLN A 5 -20.51 -35.35 -17.41
CA GLN A 5 -19.05 -35.40 -17.26
C GLN A 5 -18.44 -34.01 -17.43
N ILE A 6 -18.90 -33.21 -18.41
CA ILE A 6 -18.46 -31.82 -18.60
C ILE A 6 -18.77 -30.98 -17.35
N GLU A 7 -19.99 -31.05 -16.84
CA GLU A 7 -20.39 -30.32 -15.63
C GLU A 7 -19.51 -30.69 -14.43
N LYS A 8 -19.26 -31.99 -14.23
CA LYS A 8 -18.38 -32.48 -13.16
C LYS A 8 -16.94 -31.97 -13.34
N LEU A 9 -16.42 -32.00 -14.56
CA LEU A 9 -15.08 -31.49 -14.88
C LEU A 9 -14.97 -29.99 -14.62
N LEU A 10 -15.92 -29.18 -15.10
CA LEU A 10 -15.96 -27.74 -14.88
C LEU A 10 -15.99 -27.40 -13.38
N SER A 11 -16.81 -28.11 -12.59
CA SER A 11 -16.88 -27.88 -11.14
C SER A 11 -15.54 -28.16 -10.42
N SER A 12 -14.73 -29.05 -10.97
CA SER A 12 -13.43 -29.47 -10.44
C SER A 12 -12.25 -28.58 -10.84
N ILE A 13 -12.49 -27.52 -11.65
CA ILE A 13 -11.44 -26.63 -12.12
C ILE A 13 -10.72 -25.97 -10.94
N ASN A 14 -9.39 -25.97 -11.00
CA ASN A 14 -8.50 -25.44 -9.98
C ASN A 14 -7.29 -24.76 -10.63
N GLU A 15 -6.38 -24.22 -9.82
CA GLU A 15 -5.19 -23.49 -10.29
C GLU A 15 -4.12 -24.38 -10.95
N ASN A 16 -4.25 -25.70 -10.87
CA ASN A 16 -3.31 -26.62 -11.50
C ASN A 16 -3.50 -26.58 -13.03
N TYR A 17 -2.47 -26.12 -13.73
CA TYR A 17 -2.47 -25.98 -15.17
C TYR A 17 -2.80 -27.30 -15.90
N SER A 18 -2.34 -28.44 -15.38
CA SER A 18 -2.64 -29.74 -15.99
C SER A 18 -4.12 -30.12 -15.92
N THR A 19 -4.84 -29.65 -14.89
CA THR A 19 -6.29 -29.82 -14.78
C THR A 19 -7.03 -28.97 -15.81
N ILE A 20 -6.59 -27.72 -16.01
CA ILE A 20 -7.18 -26.86 -17.04
C ILE A 20 -6.97 -27.46 -18.44
N GLN A 21 -5.76 -27.94 -18.73
CA GLN A 21 -5.44 -28.58 -20.01
C GLN A 21 -6.25 -29.86 -20.25
N SER A 22 -6.41 -30.72 -19.24
CA SER A 22 -7.17 -31.96 -19.41
C SER A 22 -8.66 -31.69 -19.66
N ILE A 23 -9.24 -30.70 -18.98
CA ILE A 23 -10.62 -30.26 -19.23
C ILE A 23 -10.73 -29.65 -20.63
N ALA A 24 -9.79 -28.78 -21.02
CA ALA A 24 -9.78 -28.16 -22.35
C ALA A 24 -9.72 -29.21 -23.46
N GLN A 25 -8.85 -30.21 -23.30
CA GLN A 25 -8.71 -31.33 -24.24
C GLN A 25 -10.01 -32.14 -24.35
N PHE A 26 -10.64 -32.47 -23.21
CA PHE A 26 -11.90 -33.18 -23.20
C PHE A 26 -13.02 -32.39 -23.88
N CYS A 27 -13.13 -31.08 -23.63
CA CYS A 27 -14.07 -30.22 -24.33
C CYS A 27 -13.80 -30.22 -25.84
N PHE A 28 -12.55 -30.04 -26.23
CA PHE A 28 -12.12 -29.93 -27.62
C PHE A 28 -12.31 -31.22 -28.45
N GLU A 29 -12.29 -32.38 -27.81
CA GLU A 29 -12.63 -33.68 -28.41
C GLU A 29 -14.11 -33.80 -28.79
N ASN A 30 -14.97 -32.90 -28.31
CA ASN A 30 -16.42 -32.89 -28.55
C ASN A 30 -16.89 -31.57 -29.22
N PRO A 31 -16.49 -31.29 -30.47
CA PRO A 31 -16.79 -30.01 -31.14
C PRO A 31 -18.29 -29.79 -31.38
N ASP A 32 -19.08 -30.85 -31.58
CA ASP A 32 -20.54 -30.76 -31.76
C ASP A 32 -21.25 -30.14 -30.54
N GLU A 33 -20.61 -30.25 -29.37
CA GLU A 33 -21.11 -29.72 -28.10
C GLU A 33 -20.61 -28.30 -27.80
N ALA A 34 -19.89 -27.63 -28.73
CA ALA A 34 -19.23 -26.35 -28.46
C ALA A 34 -20.19 -25.26 -27.92
N ASN A 35 -21.40 -25.16 -28.48
CA ASN A 35 -22.42 -24.21 -28.01
C ASN A 35 -22.89 -24.52 -26.59
N PHE A 36 -23.08 -25.80 -26.28
CA PHE A 36 -23.53 -26.26 -24.98
C PHE A 36 -22.42 -26.10 -23.93
N ILE A 37 -21.18 -26.44 -24.25
CA ILE A 37 -20.00 -26.21 -23.41
C ILE A 37 -19.86 -24.72 -23.11
N ALA A 38 -19.94 -23.86 -24.13
CA ALA A 38 -19.85 -22.41 -23.93
C ALA A 38 -20.97 -21.88 -23.04
N PHE A 39 -22.19 -22.44 -23.12
CA PHE A 39 -23.30 -22.12 -22.23
C PHE A 39 -23.03 -22.56 -20.78
N LEU A 40 -22.53 -23.77 -20.55
CA LEU A 40 -22.19 -24.25 -19.21
C LEU A 40 -21.12 -23.37 -18.57
N VAL A 41 -20.04 -23.07 -19.29
CA VAL A 41 -18.97 -22.18 -18.81
C VAL A 41 -19.52 -20.78 -18.52
N GLU A 42 -20.45 -20.26 -19.32
CA GLU A 42 -21.09 -18.96 -19.08
C GLU A 42 -21.87 -18.93 -17.76
N ASN A 43 -22.55 -20.03 -17.43
CA ASN A 43 -23.32 -20.12 -16.19
C ASN A 43 -22.40 -20.28 -14.98
N GLU A 44 -21.38 -21.13 -15.09
CA GLU A 44 -20.39 -21.34 -14.04
C GLU A 44 -19.64 -20.05 -13.70
N ILE A 45 -19.12 -19.33 -14.71
CA ILE A 45 -18.35 -18.10 -14.46
C ILE A 45 -19.19 -17.00 -13.79
N LYS A 46 -20.53 -17.02 -13.96
CA LYS A 46 -21.44 -16.11 -13.26
C LYS A 46 -21.57 -16.47 -11.78
N GLN A 47 -21.61 -17.75 -11.44
CA GLN A 47 -21.90 -18.25 -10.10
C GLN A 47 -20.68 -18.35 -9.18
N VAL A 48 -19.49 -18.62 -9.72
CA VAL A 48 -18.29 -18.81 -8.89
C VAL A 48 -17.77 -17.52 -8.26
N GLU A 49 -17.02 -17.68 -7.16
CA GLU A 49 -16.26 -16.60 -6.50
C GLU A 49 -15.28 -15.91 -7.44
N SER A 50 -14.96 -14.63 -7.16
CA SER A 50 -14.13 -13.77 -8.02
C SER A 50 -12.83 -14.42 -8.46
N ASP A 51 -12.17 -15.13 -7.55
CA ASP A 51 -10.82 -15.66 -7.74
C ASP A 51 -10.83 -16.87 -8.70
N ARG A 52 -11.95 -17.62 -8.70
CA ARG A 52 -12.15 -18.74 -9.62
C ARG A 52 -12.60 -18.32 -11.01
N LYS A 53 -13.19 -17.12 -11.18
CA LYS A 53 -13.66 -16.63 -12.51
C LYS A 53 -12.55 -16.62 -13.55
N LEU A 54 -11.32 -16.31 -13.14
CA LEU A 54 -10.17 -16.25 -14.04
C LEU A 54 -9.79 -17.64 -14.60
N LEU A 55 -9.99 -18.71 -13.83
CA LEU A 55 -9.72 -20.09 -14.26
C LEU A 55 -10.55 -20.48 -15.47
N TYR A 56 -11.80 -20.02 -15.53
CA TYR A 56 -12.68 -20.25 -16.67
C TYR A 56 -12.20 -19.49 -17.92
N LEU A 57 -11.66 -18.28 -17.79
CA LEU A 57 -11.04 -17.60 -18.94
C LEU A 57 -9.77 -18.31 -19.42
N PHE A 58 -8.97 -18.88 -18.50
CA PHE A 58 -7.83 -19.71 -18.87
C PHE A 58 -8.26 -20.99 -19.58
N LEU A 59 -9.31 -21.65 -19.12
CA LEU A 59 -9.90 -22.80 -19.80
C LEU A 59 -10.33 -22.44 -21.23
N ILE A 60 -11.07 -21.35 -21.40
CA ILE A 60 -11.51 -20.88 -22.72
C ILE A 60 -10.30 -20.62 -23.63
N HIS A 61 -9.27 -19.96 -23.09
CA HIS A 61 -8.07 -19.67 -23.85
C HIS A 61 -7.34 -20.95 -24.28
N GLU A 62 -7.21 -21.95 -23.41
CA GLU A 62 -6.61 -23.24 -23.77
C GLU A 62 -7.42 -23.96 -24.86
N ILE A 63 -8.75 -23.93 -24.80
CA ILE A 63 -9.61 -24.49 -25.88
C ILE A 63 -9.32 -23.78 -27.22
N PHE A 64 -9.18 -22.46 -27.22
CA PHE A 64 -8.83 -21.71 -28.43
C PHE A 64 -7.45 -22.08 -28.98
N LEU A 65 -6.45 -22.25 -28.10
CA LEU A 65 -5.11 -22.67 -28.51
C LEU A 65 -5.13 -24.07 -29.14
N LEU A 66 -5.93 -25.01 -28.62
CA LEU A 66 -6.12 -26.33 -29.22
C LEU A 66 -6.76 -26.23 -30.62
N GLU A 67 -7.79 -25.40 -30.76
CA GLU A 67 -8.51 -25.19 -32.02
C GLU A 67 -7.61 -24.57 -33.11
N LEU A 68 -6.80 -23.57 -32.75
CA LEU A 68 -5.83 -22.97 -33.66
C LEU A 68 -4.73 -23.95 -34.10
N LYS A 69 -4.28 -24.84 -33.21
CA LYS A 69 -3.21 -25.81 -33.51
C LYS A 69 -3.65 -26.90 -34.47
N GLN A 70 -4.88 -27.41 -34.37
CA GLN A 70 -5.33 -28.57 -35.15
C GLN A 70 -5.77 -28.25 -36.59
N ARG A 71 -5.78 -26.98 -37.03
CA ARG A 71 -6.19 -26.57 -38.39
C ARG A 71 -7.48 -27.24 -38.89
N ARG A 72 -8.47 -27.42 -37.99
CA ARG A 72 -9.78 -27.97 -38.38
C ARG A 72 -10.48 -27.01 -39.37
N ALA A 73 -11.33 -27.56 -40.23
CA ALA A 73 -12.08 -26.78 -41.21
C ALA A 73 -13.08 -25.80 -40.55
N THR A 74 -13.52 -26.10 -39.34
CA THR A 74 -14.44 -25.29 -38.55
C THR A 74 -13.76 -24.75 -37.30
N ILE A 75 -14.25 -23.58 -36.86
CA ILE A 75 -13.78 -22.85 -35.67
C ILE A 75 -14.95 -22.73 -34.70
N ASP A 76 -15.47 -23.87 -34.27
CA ASP A 76 -16.75 -24.00 -33.57
C ASP A 76 -16.68 -23.44 -32.15
N PHE A 77 -15.55 -23.64 -31.44
CA PHE A 77 -15.40 -23.12 -30.08
C PHE A 77 -15.20 -21.61 -30.07
N ILE A 78 -14.33 -21.05 -30.92
CA ILE A 78 -14.16 -19.58 -31.02
C ILE A 78 -15.48 -18.90 -31.38
N LYS A 79 -16.29 -19.49 -32.28
CA LYS A 79 -17.63 -18.96 -32.60
C LYS A 79 -18.59 -19.04 -31.41
N ALA A 80 -18.72 -20.22 -30.79
CA ALA A 80 -19.62 -20.45 -29.66
C ALA A 80 -19.31 -19.55 -28.47
N PHE A 81 -18.04 -19.46 -28.08
CA PHE A 81 -17.59 -18.58 -27.01
C PHE A 81 -17.65 -17.10 -27.41
N GLY A 82 -17.36 -16.76 -28.66
CA GLY A 82 -17.44 -15.38 -29.17
C GLY A 82 -18.83 -14.76 -28.97
N MET A 83 -19.91 -15.52 -29.20
CA MET A 83 -21.28 -15.06 -28.97
C MET A 83 -21.59 -14.76 -27.50
N LYS A 84 -20.92 -15.44 -26.56
CA LYS A 84 -21.16 -15.36 -25.11
C LYS A 84 -20.14 -14.51 -24.37
N MET A 85 -19.01 -14.20 -25.01
CA MET A 85 -17.85 -13.58 -24.38
C MET A 85 -18.18 -12.25 -23.72
N LYS A 86 -19.05 -11.44 -24.33
CA LYS A 86 -19.51 -10.17 -23.74
C LYS A 86 -20.10 -10.38 -22.34
N ASN A 87 -20.97 -11.38 -22.18
CA ASN A 87 -21.61 -11.68 -20.89
C ASN A 87 -20.60 -12.24 -19.88
N MET A 88 -19.67 -13.09 -20.34
CA MET A 88 -18.60 -13.63 -19.51
C MET A 88 -17.64 -12.53 -19.03
N ILE A 89 -17.33 -11.54 -19.86
CA ILE A 89 -16.48 -10.41 -19.46
C ILE A 89 -17.22 -9.48 -18.49
N GLN A 90 -18.54 -9.27 -18.66
CA GLN A 90 -19.32 -8.44 -17.74
C GLN A 90 -19.25 -8.90 -16.27
N VAL A 91 -19.08 -10.21 -16.00
CA VAL A 91 -19.00 -10.70 -14.61
C VAL A 91 -17.76 -10.20 -13.86
N PHE A 92 -16.78 -9.63 -14.56
CA PHE A 92 -15.60 -9.03 -13.93
C PHE A 92 -15.83 -7.58 -13.50
N GLN A 93 -16.95 -6.94 -13.83
CA GLN A 93 -17.25 -5.57 -13.37
C GLN A 93 -17.46 -5.49 -11.85
N ILE A 94 -17.83 -6.60 -11.20
CA ILE A 94 -18.09 -6.65 -9.75
C ILE A 94 -16.83 -6.90 -8.92
N VAL A 95 -15.68 -7.23 -9.53
CA VAL A 95 -14.46 -7.54 -8.78
C VAL A 95 -13.86 -6.29 -8.13
N SER A 96 -13.23 -6.48 -6.97
CA SER A 96 -12.56 -5.41 -6.22
C SER A 96 -11.06 -5.32 -6.52
N SER A 97 -10.47 -6.34 -7.15
CA SER A 97 -9.03 -6.41 -7.40
C SER A 97 -8.65 -5.86 -8.77
N ILE A 98 -7.79 -4.84 -8.78
CA ILE A 98 -7.21 -4.30 -10.03
C ILE A 98 -6.30 -5.33 -10.72
N GLN A 99 -5.55 -6.12 -9.94
CA GLN A 99 -4.65 -7.16 -10.47
C GLN A 99 -5.42 -8.23 -11.26
N LEU A 100 -6.65 -8.54 -10.83
CA LEU A 100 -7.50 -9.49 -11.52
C LEU A 100 -7.95 -8.90 -12.87
N LEU A 101 -8.35 -7.62 -12.90
CA LEU A 101 -8.66 -6.94 -14.15
C LEU A 101 -7.46 -6.86 -15.10
N ASP A 102 -6.25 -6.57 -14.59
CA ASP A 102 -5.02 -6.56 -15.40
C ASP A 102 -4.82 -7.90 -16.13
N LYS A 103 -5.03 -9.03 -15.44
CA LYS A 103 -4.95 -10.36 -16.04
C LYS A 103 -6.02 -10.60 -17.11
N VAL A 104 -7.24 -10.09 -16.91
CA VAL A 104 -8.31 -10.17 -17.91
C VAL A 104 -7.97 -9.33 -19.15
N PHE A 105 -7.48 -8.09 -18.97
CA PHE A 105 -7.01 -7.26 -20.06
C PHE A 105 -5.87 -7.92 -20.84
N TYR A 106 -4.92 -8.52 -20.13
CA TYR A 106 -3.83 -9.29 -20.74
C TYR A 106 -4.35 -10.42 -21.62
N LEU A 107 -5.32 -11.22 -21.15
CA LEU A 107 -5.93 -12.28 -21.96
C LEU A 107 -6.65 -11.74 -23.19
N ILE A 108 -7.44 -10.66 -23.06
CA ILE A 108 -8.14 -10.06 -24.19
C ILE A 108 -7.15 -9.54 -25.23
N ASN A 109 -6.05 -8.91 -24.80
CA ASN A 109 -4.98 -8.46 -25.69
C ASN A 109 -4.29 -9.66 -26.36
N LYS A 110 -4.08 -10.75 -25.61
CA LYS A 110 -3.48 -11.98 -26.15
C LYS A 110 -4.33 -12.56 -27.28
N TRP A 111 -5.67 -12.58 -27.12
CA TRP A 111 -6.58 -13.02 -28.18
C TRP A 111 -6.56 -12.13 -29.42
N GLU A 112 -6.23 -10.85 -29.28
CA GLU A 112 -6.00 -9.95 -30.41
C GLU A 112 -4.67 -10.28 -31.11
N THR A 113 -3.58 -10.41 -30.35
CA THR A 113 -2.25 -10.69 -30.91
C THR A 113 -2.15 -12.06 -31.58
N GLU A 114 -2.87 -13.06 -31.05
CA GLU A 114 -2.94 -14.41 -31.62
C GLU A 114 -3.99 -14.52 -32.74
N MET A 115 -4.63 -13.41 -33.11
CA MET A 115 -5.68 -13.34 -34.13
C MET A 115 -6.87 -14.29 -33.89
N ILE A 116 -7.16 -14.61 -32.63
CA ILE A 116 -8.36 -15.37 -32.23
C ILE A 116 -9.61 -14.51 -32.51
N PHE A 117 -9.54 -13.22 -32.17
CA PHE A 117 -10.61 -12.27 -32.41
C PHE A 117 -10.12 -11.02 -33.11
N HIS A 118 -11.00 -10.41 -33.91
CA HIS A 118 -10.74 -9.14 -34.58
C HIS A 118 -10.51 -8.00 -33.55
N PRO A 119 -9.60 -7.05 -33.79
CA PRO A 119 -9.31 -5.93 -32.89
C PRO A 119 -10.55 -5.13 -32.44
N ASN A 120 -11.50 -4.89 -33.35
CA ASN A 120 -12.78 -4.24 -33.01
C ASN A 120 -13.60 -5.01 -31.96
N PHE A 121 -13.54 -6.34 -31.95
CA PHE A 121 -14.24 -7.15 -30.96
C PHE A 121 -13.52 -7.14 -29.61
N THR A 122 -12.19 -7.30 -29.60
CA THR A 122 -11.38 -7.25 -28.37
C THR A 122 -11.46 -5.87 -27.72
N MET A 123 -11.45 -4.79 -28.52
CA MET A 123 -11.69 -3.43 -28.03
C MET A 123 -13.07 -3.29 -27.35
N LYS A 124 -14.13 -3.86 -27.94
CA LYS A 124 -15.46 -3.90 -27.29
C LYS A 124 -15.41 -4.65 -25.97
N LEU A 125 -14.72 -5.78 -25.89
CA LEU A 125 -14.56 -6.52 -24.62
C LEU A 125 -13.83 -5.67 -23.56
N ARG A 126 -12.71 -5.02 -23.92
CA ARG A 126 -11.97 -4.11 -23.04
C ARG A 126 -12.82 -2.95 -22.54
N SER A 127 -13.63 -2.36 -23.41
CA SER A 127 -14.48 -1.22 -23.07
C SER A 127 -15.53 -1.53 -21.98
N ILE A 128 -15.91 -2.81 -21.82
CA ILE A 128 -16.82 -3.25 -20.75
C ILE A 128 -16.16 -3.06 -19.38
N LEU A 129 -14.86 -3.33 -19.27
CA LEU A 129 -14.12 -3.31 -18.01
C LEU A 129 -13.46 -1.97 -17.71
N LEU A 130 -13.24 -1.13 -18.73
CA LEU A 130 -12.53 0.13 -18.61
C LEU A 130 -13.09 1.05 -17.50
N PRO A 131 -14.42 1.28 -17.38
CA PRO A 131 -14.94 2.15 -16.32
C PRO A 131 -14.63 1.63 -14.90
N LYS A 132 -14.67 0.30 -14.71
CA LYS A 132 -14.35 -0.33 -13.43
C LYS A 132 -12.86 -0.23 -13.12
N TYR A 133 -12.02 -0.43 -14.13
CA TYR A 133 -10.57 -0.31 -14.03
C TYR A 133 -10.14 1.08 -13.57
N GLU A 134 -10.64 2.12 -14.25
CA GLU A 134 -10.34 3.52 -13.92
C GLU A 134 -10.79 3.88 -12.50
N LEU A 135 -11.94 3.37 -12.07
CA LEU A 135 -12.44 3.57 -10.71
C LEU A 135 -11.50 2.97 -9.66
N LEU A 136 -11.05 1.72 -9.86
CA LEU A 136 -10.11 1.06 -8.96
C LEU A 136 -8.73 1.73 -8.96
N GLN A 137 -8.27 2.20 -10.12
CA GLN A 137 -7.00 2.90 -10.24
C GLN A 137 -7.00 4.23 -9.50
N LYS A 138 -8.08 5.03 -9.62
CA LYS A 138 -8.27 6.26 -8.86
C LYS A 138 -8.30 6.01 -7.35
N SER A 139 -9.00 4.96 -6.90
CA SER A 139 -9.02 4.58 -5.49
C SER A 139 -7.63 4.24 -4.95
N LYS A 140 -6.82 3.51 -5.73
CA LYS A 140 -5.45 3.16 -5.35
C LYS A 140 -4.53 4.39 -5.29
N GLN A 141 -4.65 5.31 -6.25
CA GLN A 141 -3.90 6.56 -6.23
C GLN A 141 -4.26 7.42 -5.02
N GLN A 142 -5.55 7.51 -4.67
CA GLN A 142 -5.97 8.25 -3.48
C GLN A 142 -5.41 7.63 -2.18
N GLN A 143 -5.42 6.30 -2.06
CA GLN A 143 -4.82 5.61 -0.92
C GLN A 143 -3.32 5.89 -0.77
N LEU A 144 -2.58 5.88 -1.88
CA LEU A 144 -1.14 6.21 -1.88
C LEU A 144 -0.89 7.66 -1.43
N LEU A 145 -1.70 8.61 -1.90
CA LEU A 145 -1.61 10.02 -1.47
C LEU A 145 -1.89 10.16 0.03
N ASP A 146 -2.93 9.49 0.53
CA ASP A 146 -3.29 9.52 1.95
C ASP A 146 -2.19 8.88 2.83
N GLU A 147 -1.50 7.84 2.33
CA GLU A 147 -0.36 7.21 3.01
C GLU A 147 0.87 8.11 3.02
N MET A 148 1.18 8.80 1.92
CA MET A 148 2.26 9.79 1.86
C MET A 148 2.03 10.93 2.84
N GLU A 149 0.81 11.49 2.91
CA GLU A 149 0.47 12.53 3.88
C GLU A 149 0.62 12.09 5.34
N LYS A 150 0.32 10.81 5.65
CA LYS A 150 0.54 10.24 6.98
C LYS A 150 2.03 10.11 7.29
N SER A 151 2.84 9.69 6.32
CA SER A 151 4.29 9.56 6.47
C SER A 151 4.96 10.90 6.79
N GLU A 152 4.61 11.96 6.05
CA GLU A 152 5.16 13.30 6.28
C GLU A 152 4.85 13.85 7.69
N LYS A 153 3.63 13.60 8.18
CA LYS A 153 3.25 13.97 9.56
C LYS A 153 4.05 13.19 10.59
N LEU A 154 4.32 11.91 10.33
CA LEU A 154 5.10 11.06 11.22
C LEU A 154 6.57 11.54 11.29
N GLU A 155 7.16 11.89 10.14
CA GLU A 155 8.53 12.42 10.07
C GLU A 155 8.66 13.76 10.83
N LYS A 156 7.69 14.68 10.65
CA LYS A 156 7.65 15.94 11.41
C LYS A 156 7.56 15.69 12.91
N ASN A 157 6.71 14.77 13.35
CA ASN A 157 6.58 14.41 14.76
C ASN A 157 7.86 13.76 15.32
N LEU A 158 8.54 12.92 14.55
CA LEU A 158 9.81 12.30 14.96
C LEU A 158 10.94 13.33 15.10
N LYS A 159 11.04 14.32 14.20
CA LYS A 159 11.99 15.44 14.33
C LYS A 159 11.74 16.24 15.62
N ILE A 160 10.48 16.50 15.95
CA ILE A 160 10.10 17.15 17.22
C ILE A 160 10.55 16.28 18.41
N ILE A 161 10.23 14.98 18.42
CA ILE A 161 10.60 14.08 19.54
C ILE A 161 12.13 13.97 19.71
N GLN A 162 12.89 13.83 18.62
CA GLN A 162 14.36 13.78 18.67
C GLN A 162 14.95 15.07 19.25
N SER A 163 14.34 16.22 18.92
CA SER A 163 14.79 17.52 19.42
C SER A 163 14.46 17.78 20.90
N VAL A 164 13.49 17.07 21.49
CA VAL A 164 13.09 17.15 22.91
C VAL A 164 14.03 16.35 23.85
N SER A 165 15.14 15.79 23.34
CA SER A 165 16.12 15.03 24.14
C SER A 165 17.10 15.90 24.97
N HIS A 166 17.24 17.18 24.65
CA HIS A 166 18.18 18.11 25.31
C HIS A 166 17.90 18.44 26.79
N PRO A 167 16.65 18.61 27.27
CA PRO A 167 16.36 18.86 28.69
C PRO A 167 16.90 17.77 29.62
N LYS A 168 16.94 16.51 29.18
CA LYS A 168 17.53 15.40 29.95
C LYS A 168 19.05 15.52 30.08
N GLN A 169 19.75 15.99 29.04
CA GLN A 169 21.19 16.25 29.10
C GLN A 169 21.52 17.41 30.03
N CYS A 170 20.75 18.49 30.01
CA CYS A 170 20.95 19.63 30.91
C CYS A 170 20.64 19.29 32.37
N TYR A 171 19.63 18.47 32.62
CA TYR A 171 19.37 17.95 33.97
C TYR A 171 20.53 17.09 34.50
N LYS A 172 21.20 16.32 33.64
CA LYS A 172 22.38 15.52 34.02
C LYS A 172 23.59 16.42 34.37
N LEU A 173 23.84 17.48 33.59
CA LEU A 173 24.91 18.45 33.84
C LEU A 173 24.67 19.26 35.12
N LEU A 174 23.42 19.68 35.39
CA LEU A 174 23.05 20.35 36.64
C LEU A 174 23.36 19.50 37.88
N LYS A 175 23.10 18.18 37.82
CA LYS A 175 23.46 17.26 38.90
C LYS A 175 24.97 17.17 39.13
N GLN A 176 25.78 17.23 38.07
CA GLN A 176 27.25 17.23 38.19
C GLN A 176 27.76 18.50 38.87
N VAL A 177 27.18 19.66 38.54
CA VAL A 177 27.51 20.93 39.21
C VAL A 177 27.17 20.90 40.71
N GLN A 178 26.01 20.37 41.08
CA GLN A 178 25.62 20.21 42.50
C GLN A 178 26.58 19.28 43.28
N GLN A 179 27.13 18.25 42.63
CA GLN A 179 28.13 17.37 43.23
C GLN A 179 29.47 18.09 43.47
N LEU A 180 29.88 18.96 42.54
CA LEU A 180 31.07 19.79 42.70
C LEU A 180 30.93 20.81 43.84
N GLU A 181 29.76 21.46 43.96
CA GLU A 181 29.48 22.37 45.08
C GLU A 181 29.61 21.66 46.44
N LYS A 182 29.07 20.43 46.54
CA LYS A 182 29.20 19.62 47.75
C LYS A 182 30.65 19.26 48.09
N ARG A 183 31.44 18.83 47.10
CA ARG A 183 32.88 18.54 47.29
C ARG A 183 33.67 19.78 47.71
N THR A 184 33.33 20.94 47.16
CA THR A 184 33.94 22.22 47.53
C THR A 184 33.66 22.58 48.99
N LEU A 185 32.44 22.35 49.46
CA LEU A 185 32.07 22.54 50.87
C LEU A 185 32.82 21.57 51.80
N GLU A 186 32.90 20.29 51.43
CA GLU A 186 33.65 19.26 52.18
C GLU A 186 35.16 19.61 52.25
N PHE A 187 35.74 20.14 51.17
CA PHE A 187 37.11 20.62 51.16
C PHE A 187 37.33 21.80 52.13
N ASN A 188 36.41 22.77 52.14
CA ASN A 188 36.49 23.94 53.03
C ASN A 188 36.40 23.56 54.52
N GLN A 189 35.72 22.46 54.84
CA GLN A 189 35.60 21.93 56.20
C GLN A 189 36.86 21.15 56.66
N ASN A 190 37.59 20.49 55.75
CA ASN A 190 38.76 19.66 56.06
C ASN A 190 40.09 20.42 56.03
N ARG A 191 40.27 21.37 56.97
CA ARG A 191 41.39 22.35 56.99
C ARG A 191 42.82 21.82 57.21
N ASN A 192 43.11 20.53 57.36
CA ASN A 192 44.45 20.06 57.80
C ASN A 192 45.27 19.20 56.81
N ASN A 193 44.88 19.07 55.53
CA ASN A 193 45.64 18.24 54.57
C ASN A 193 46.71 19.01 53.77
N VAL A 194 47.90 18.43 53.63
CA VAL A 194 49.12 19.02 53.02
C VAL A 194 49.01 19.22 51.49
N ASN A 195 48.06 18.56 50.82
CA ASN A 195 47.89 18.62 49.35
C ASN A 195 46.83 19.63 48.85
N LYS A 196 46.44 20.61 49.68
CA LYS A 196 45.34 21.54 49.39
C LYS A 196 45.47 22.31 48.07
N MET A 197 46.65 22.83 47.74
CA MET A 197 46.80 23.69 46.56
C MET A 197 46.59 22.94 45.24
N LYS A 198 47.15 21.73 45.12
CA LYS A 198 46.97 20.91 43.92
C LYS A 198 45.52 20.47 43.73
N TYR A 199 44.83 20.16 44.82
CA TYR A 199 43.42 19.77 44.81
C TYR A 199 42.49 20.96 44.52
N LEU A 200 42.82 22.16 45.02
CA LEU A 200 42.09 23.39 44.73
C LEU A 200 42.17 23.76 43.24
N ASN A 201 43.35 23.69 42.64
CA ASN A 201 43.52 23.99 41.21
C ASN A 201 42.72 23.03 40.32
N LEU A 202 42.73 21.73 40.64
CA LEU A 202 41.91 20.72 39.94
C LEU A 202 40.40 21.02 40.04
N MET A 203 39.90 21.40 41.22
CA MET A 203 38.49 21.75 41.39
C MET A 203 38.10 23.05 40.66
N ILE A 204 39.01 24.02 40.59
CA ILE A 204 38.80 25.26 39.82
C ILE A 204 38.73 24.95 38.32
N GLU A 205 39.66 24.14 37.80
CA GLU A 205 39.67 23.71 36.40
C GLU A 205 38.40 22.92 36.02
N GLU A 206 38.03 21.90 36.81
CA GLU A 206 36.79 21.12 36.60
C GLU A 206 35.54 22.01 36.70
N GLY A 207 35.53 22.99 37.62
CA GLY A 207 34.46 23.95 37.78
C GLY A 207 34.30 24.91 36.60
N GLU A 208 35.41 25.42 36.07
CA GLU A 208 35.39 26.27 34.87
C GLU A 208 34.93 25.51 33.63
N GLU A 209 35.36 24.26 33.46
CA GLU A 209 34.95 23.40 32.36
C GLU A 209 33.44 23.12 32.43
N CYS A 210 32.94 22.74 33.60
CA CYS A 210 31.51 22.53 33.83
C CYS A 210 30.69 23.79 33.56
N ARG A 211 31.17 24.96 34.00
CA ARG A 211 30.51 26.25 33.75
C ARG A 211 30.45 26.57 32.25
N LYS A 212 31.54 26.42 31.51
CA LYS A 212 31.58 26.65 30.05
C LYS A 212 30.61 25.72 29.32
N LEU A 213 30.58 24.44 29.68
CA LEU A 213 29.65 23.46 29.10
C LEU A 213 28.19 23.79 29.42
N LEU A 214 27.89 24.24 30.63
CA LEU A 214 26.54 24.59 31.06
C LEU A 214 26.03 25.86 30.36
N ILE A 215 26.87 26.89 30.22
CA ILE A 215 26.55 28.10 29.45
C ILE A 215 26.26 27.75 28.00
N ASN A 216 27.13 26.98 27.35
CA ASN A 216 26.92 26.56 25.95
C ASN A 216 25.61 25.76 25.79
N SER A 217 25.31 24.88 26.73
CA SER A 217 24.08 24.09 26.74
C SER A 217 22.82 24.95 26.94
N ILE A 218 22.89 25.97 27.82
CA ILE A 218 21.80 26.95 28.00
C ILE A 218 21.56 27.73 26.71
N CYS A 219 22.62 28.25 26.08
CA CYS A 219 22.50 28.99 24.83
C CYS A 219 21.89 28.13 23.72
N GLN A 220 22.29 26.86 23.60
CA GLN A 220 21.71 25.92 22.65
C GLN A 220 20.22 25.66 22.93
N ILE A 221 19.81 25.50 24.19
CA ILE A 221 18.40 25.35 24.56
C ILE A 221 17.60 26.62 24.24
N GLN A 222 18.15 27.80 24.52
CA GLN A 222 17.47 29.06 24.25
C GLN A 222 17.26 29.26 22.75
N GLN A 223 18.29 28.99 21.95
CA GLN A 223 18.22 28.99 20.49
C GLN A 223 17.14 28.01 20.00
N PHE A 224 17.08 26.82 20.61
CA PHE A 224 16.10 25.80 20.30
C PHE A 224 14.66 26.25 20.58
N TYR A 225 14.37 26.81 21.77
CA TYR A 225 13.02 27.31 22.06
C TYR A 225 12.60 28.47 21.16
N LEU A 226 13.56 29.32 20.76
CA LEU A 226 13.33 30.37 19.76
C LEU A 226 12.95 29.77 18.40
N ASP A 227 13.66 28.75 17.93
CA ASP A 227 13.37 28.10 16.66
C ASP A 227 12.05 27.32 16.69
N LEU A 228 11.74 26.68 17.82
CA LEU A 228 10.48 25.97 18.03
C LEU A 228 9.28 26.93 18.08
N SER A 229 9.47 28.12 18.66
CA SER A 229 8.49 29.20 18.62
C SER A 229 8.24 29.68 17.18
N LYS A 230 9.30 29.89 16.39
CA LYS A 230 9.18 30.28 14.97
C LYS A 230 8.44 29.23 14.15
N GLN A 231 8.79 27.96 14.32
CA GLN A 231 8.11 26.85 13.64
C GLN A 231 6.64 26.77 14.04
N GLY A 232 6.32 26.97 15.33
CA GLY A 232 4.94 27.04 15.81
C GLY A 232 4.14 28.20 15.19
N GLU A 233 4.77 29.37 15.04
CA GLU A 233 4.16 30.54 14.39
C GLU A 233 3.89 30.31 12.90
N GLU A 234 4.83 29.69 12.17
CA GLU A 234 4.64 29.32 10.76
C GLU A 234 3.48 28.33 10.61
N LEU A 235 3.43 27.30 11.45
CA LEU A 235 2.34 26.32 11.46
C LEU A 235 0.98 26.99 11.73
N MET A 236 0.93 27.97 12.63
CA MET A 236 -0.28 28.75 12.91
C MET A 236 -0.66 29.69 11.76
N LYS A 237 0.30 30.24 11.02
CA LYS A 237 0.04 31.03 9.81
C LYS A 237 -0.54 30.14 8.70
N ASP A 238 0.00 28.95 8.49
CA ASP A 238 -0.50 27.96 7.52
C ASP A 238 -1.92 27.47 7.86
N LEU A 239 -2.22 27.28 9.15
CA LEU A 239 -3.57 26.92 9.61
C LEU A 239 -4.60 28.04 9.42
N LYS A 240 -4.16 29.31 9.46
CA LYS A 240 -5.01 30.48 9.20
C LYS A 240 -5.21 30.73 7.70
N SER A 241 -4.19 30.51 6.87
CA SER A 241 -4.26 30.72 5.42
C SER A 241 -5.11 29.67 4.70
N THR A 242 -5.25 28.46 5.26
CA THR A 242 -5.92 27.33 4.59
C THR A 242 -7.43 27.19 4.84
N ASN A 243 -8.13 28.15 5.47
CA ASN A 243 -9.57 28.04 5.85
C ASN A 243 -9.96 26.78 6.66
N LYS A 244 -8.99 25.95 7.06
CA LYS A 244 -9.20 24.71 7.83
C LYS A 244 -9.67 24.99 9.27
N LEU A 245 -9.35 26.16 9.82
CA LEU A 245 -9.82 26.56 11.15
C LEU A 245 -11.35 26.64 11.25
N ASP A 246 -12.00 27.12 10.18
CA ASP A 246 -13.46 27.18 10.09
C ASP A 246 -14.10 25.81 9.91
N TYR A 247 -13.44 24.91 9.19
CA TYR A 247 -13.85 23.51 9.07
C TYR A 247 -13.87 22.80 10.43
N TYR A 248 -12.82 22.95 11.25
CA TYR A 248 -12.78 22.33 12.59
C TYR A 248 -13.76 22.99 13.58
N LYS A 249 -13.96 24.31 13.53
CA LYS A 249 -14.99 25.01 14.33
C LYS A 249 -16.40 24.53 13.99
N ARG A 250 -16.71 24.32 12.69
CA ARG A 250 -18.01 23.79 12.24
C ARG A 250 -18.20 22.33 12.64
N LYS A 251 -17.15 21.50 12.60
CA LYS A 251 -17.21 20.09 13.01
C LYS A 251 -17.43 19.93 14.52
N LYS A 252 -16.84 20.79 15.36
CA LYS A 252 -17.06 20.79 16.81
C LYS A 252 -18.50 21.15 17.19
N LYS A 253 -19.16 22.06 16.46
CA LYS A 253 -20.59 22.39 16.66
C LYS A 253 -21.57 21.25 16.33
N LYS A 254 -21.16 20.27 15.51
CA LYS A 254 -22.00 19.11 15.14
C LYS A 254 -21.89 17.93 16.12
N LEU A 255 -20.92 17.94 17.04
CA LEU A 255 -20.71 16.87 18.02
C LEU A 255 -21.37 17.16 19.38
N PHE A 256 -21.97 18.35 19.55
CA PHE A 256 -22.66 18.79 20.77
C PHE A 256 -24.11 19.24 20.50
N ARG A 257 -24.70 18.71 19.43
CA ARG A 257 -26.15 18.72 19.18
C ARG A 257 -26.58 17.27 18.99
#